data_AF-A0A8J7TMQ3-F1
#
_entry.id   AF-A0A8J7TMQ3-F1
#
_cell.length_a   1.000
_cell.length_b   1.000
_cell.length_c   1.000
_cell.angle_alpha   90.00
_cell.angle_beta   90.00
_cell.angle_gamma   90.00
#
_symmetry.space_group_name_H-M   'P 1'
#
loop_
_entity.id
_entity.type
_entity.pdbx_description
1 polymer ?
#
loop_
_entity_poly.entity_id
_entity_poly.type
_entity_poly.pdbx_seq_one_letter_code
_entity_poly.pdbx_strand_id
1 'polypeptide(L)' 'MAKVVDEDAPKSLILEFKTPQGEVWATMTAEAKEFKTGSVGFYANGKLKNPKNGLPYQVGCNIILVGSKE' A
#
# COMPACT_ATOMS: atom_id res chain seq x y z
N MET A 1 8.73 -6.91 -24.99
CA MET A 1 8.02 -5.94 -24.12
C MET A 1 9.01 -4.86 -23.70
N ALA A 2 8.69 -3.58 -23.96
CA ALA A 2 9.54 -2.48 -23.52
C ALA A 2 9.23 -2.15 -22.06
N LYS A 3 10.28 -2.04 -21.24
CA LYS A 3 10.20 -1.64 -19.83
C LYS A 3 9.81 -0.16 -19.76
N VAL A 4 8.82 0.18 -18.94
CA VAL A 4 8.48 1.57 -18.59
C VAL A 4 8.76 1.73 -17.09
N VAL A 5 9.70 2.59 -16.74
CA VAL A 5 10.00 2.90 -15.34
C VAL A 5 9.41 4.27 -15.04
N ASP A 6 8.60 4.35 -13.99
CA ASP A 6 8.19 5.64 -13.42
C ASP A 6 9.29 6.10 -12.45
N GLU A 7 10.08 7.08 -12.87
CA GLU A 7 11.18 7.64 -12.07
C GLU A 7 10.66 8.52 -10.91
N ASP A 8 9.39 8.95 -10.98
CA ASP A 8 8.75 9.79 -9.98
C ASP A 8 7.92 8.99 -8.96
N ALA A 9 7.94 7.65 -9.05
CA ALA A 9 7.24 6.79 -8.11
C ALA A 9 7.67 7.09 -6.65
N PRO A 10 6.71 7.26 -5.71
CA PRO A 10 7.03 7.59 -4.34
C PRO A 10 7.80 6.45 -3.66
N LYS A 11 8.64 6.77 -2.68
CA LYS A 11 9.39 5.76 -1.89
C LYS A 11 8.51 4.99 -0.90
N SER A 12 7.33 5.52 -0.61
CA SER A 12 6.35 4.90 0.29
C SER A 12 4.95 5.48 0.05
N LEU A 13 3.91 4.72 0.33
CA LEU A 13 2.53 5.20 0.40
C LEU A 13 2.05 5.25 1.86
N ILE A 14 1.23 6.24 2.18
CA ILE A 14 0.46 6.26 3.43
C ILE A 14 -0.91 5.67 3.12
N LEU A 15 -1.21 4.54 3.75
CA LEU A 15 -2.51 3.90 3.73
C LEU A 15 -3.33 4.42 4.90
N GLU A 16 -4.58 4.75 4.64
CA GLU A 16 -5.50 5.25 5.66
C GLU A 16 -6.74 4.36 5.68
N PHE A 17 -7.00 3.74 6.84
CA PHE A 17 -8.13 2.85 7.04
C PHE A 17 -9.30 3.67 7.55
N LYS A 18 -10.25 3.98 6.67
CA LYS A 18 -11.43 4.80 6.97
C LYS A 18 -12.71 3.98 6.92
N THR A 19 -13.68 4.35 7.74
CA THR A 19 -15.07 3.91 7.57
C THR A 19 -15.73 4.63 6.40
N PRO A 20 -16.86 4.12 5.87
CA PRO A 20 -17.63 4.83 4.86
C PRO A 20 -18.13 6.23 5.32
N GLN A 21 -18.19 6.46 6.63
CA GLN A 21 -18.56 7.74 7.23
C GLN A 21 -17.36 8.72 7.32
N GLY A 22 -16.16 8.31 6.90
CA GLY A 22 -14.94 9.12 6.88
C GLY A 22 -14.10 9.06 8.15
N GLU A 23 -14.51 8.29 9.17
CA GLU A 23 -13.75 8.12 10.42
C GLU A 23 -12.47 7.32 10.15
N VAL A 24 -11.31 7.88 10.49
CA VAL A 24 -10.01 7.22 10.37
C VAL A 24 -9.79 6.31 11.57
N TRP A 25 -9.57 5.02 11.31
CA TRP A 25 -9.28 4.03 12.35
C TRP A 25 -7.78 3.79 12.54
N ALA A 26 -6.97 3.86 11.48
CA ALA A 26 -5.53 4.09 11.60
C ALA A 26 -4.89 4.42 10.25
N THR A 27 -3.57 4.60 10.29
CA THR A 27 -2.69 4.73 9.15
C THR A 27 -1.62 3.65 9.16
N MET A 28 -1.13 3.28 7.98
CA MET A 28 0.05 2.40 7.82
C MET A 28 0.92 2.91 6.67
N THR A 29 2.22 2.73 6.79
CA THR A 29 3.15 3.02 5.69
C THR A 29 3.39 1.75 4.88
N ALA A 30 3.25 1.85 3.56
CA ALA A 30 3.62 0.80 2.61
C ALA A 30 4.90 1.22 1.88
N GLU A 31 6.01 0.55 2.18
CA GLU A 31 7.31 0.86 1.59
C GLU A 31 7.38 0.38 0.13
N ALA A 32 8.03 1.18 -0.73
CA ALA A 32 8.25 0.84 -2.12
C ALA A 32 9.30 -0.28 -2.26
N LYS A 33 9.08 -1.13 -3.25
CA LYS A 33 10.00 -2.17 -3.70
C LYS A 33 10.02 -2.21 -5.21
N GLU A 34 11.13 -1.79 -5.79
CA GLU A 34 11.34 -1.82 -7.24
C GLU A 34 11.54 -3.25 -7.75
N PHE A 35 10.95 -3.55 -8.92
CA PHE A 35 11.12 -4.81 -9.62
C PHE A 35 11.96 -4.64 -10.88
N LYS A 36 12.68 -5.71 -11.25
CA LYS A 36 13.49 -5.75 -12.48
C LYS A 36 12.65 -5.51 -13.75
N THR A 37 11.35 -5.79 -13.69
CA THR A 37 10.37 -5.57 -14.78
C THR A 37 9.99 -4.11 -14.98
N GLY A 38 10.41 -3.19 -14.10
CA GLY A 38 10.03 -1.77 -14.14
C GLY A 38 8.83 -1.42 -13.25
N SER A 39 8.13 -2.43 -12.73
CA SER A 39 7.06 -2.22 -11.75
C SER A 39 7.61 -1.79 -10.38
N VAL A 40 6.77 -1.11 -9.59
CA VAL A 40 7.05 -0.78 -8.19
C VAL A 40 5.94 -1.36 -7.32
N GLY A 41 6.30 -2.17 -6.34
CA GLY A 41 5.36 -2.73 -5.36
C GLY A 41 5.35 -1.92 -4.08
N PHE A 42 4.20 -1.78 -3.45
CA PHE A 42 4.06 -1.21 -2.12
C PHE A 42 3.38 -2.23 -1.21
N TYR A 43 4.01 -2.50 -0.08
CA TYR A 43 3.60 -3.58 0.82
C TYR A 43 3.41 -3.05 2.24
N ALA A 44 2.24 -3.33 2.82
CA ALA A 44 1.98 -3.09 4.23
C ALA A 44 1.34 -4.33 4.84
N ASN A 45 1.89 -4.79 5.96
CA ASN A 45 1.34 -5.90 6.74
C ASN A 45 1.39 -5.55 8.21
N GLY A 46 0.35 -5.92 8.96
CA GLY A 46 0.31 -5.59 10.38
C GLY A 46 -1.03 -5.86 11.02
N LYS A 47 -1.20 -5.32 12.23
CA LYS A 47 -2.47 -5.35 12.95
C LYS A 47 -2.94 -3.93 13.23
N LEU A 48 -4.22 -3.70 12.96
CA LEU A 48 -4.95 -2.49 13.28
C LEU A 48 -5.83 -2.79 14.49
N LYS A 49 -5.86 -1.92 15.50
CA LYS A 49 -6.81 -2.07 16.61
C LYS A 49 -8.15 -1.44 16.23
N ASN A 50 -9.25 -2.17 16.40
CA ASN A 50 -10.58 -1.58 16.29
C ASN A 50 -10.77 -0.56 17.43
N PRO A 51 -11.05 0.72 17.14
CA PRO A 51 -11.18 1.75 18.18
C PRO A 51 -12.41 1.56 19.07
N LYS A 52 -13.44 0.84 18.62
CA LYS A 52 -14.72 0.65 19.32
C LYS A 52 -14.72 -0.52 20.31
N ASN A 53 -14.03 -1.62 20.01
CA ASN A 53 -14.03 -2.82 20.85
C ASN A 53 -12.63 -3.35 21.20
N GLY A 54 -11.58 -2.74 20.65
CA GLY A 54 -10.19 -3.09 20.93
C GLY A 54 -9.68 -4.39 20.28
N LEU A 55 -10.50 -5.09 19.49
CA LEU A 55 -10.09 -6.31 18.79
C LEU A 55 -9.16 -5.98 17.60
N PRO A 56 -8.17 -6.85 17.29
CA PRO A 56 -7.26 -6.61 16.19
C PRO A 56 -7.86 -7.03 14.83
N TYR A 57 -7.74 -6.16 13.85
CA TYR A 57 -7.79 -6.50 12.44
C TYR A 57 -6.40 -6.94 11.98
N GLN A 58 -6.31 -8.02 11.23
CA GLN A 58 -5.11 -8.39 10.49
C GLN A 58 -5.16 -7.70 9.12
N VAL A 59 -4.11 -6.97 8.78
CA VAL A 59 -3.98 -6.23 7.52
C VAL A 59 -2.88 -6.85 6.67
N GLY A 60 -3.19 -7.09 5.40
CA GLY A 60 -2.23 -7.38 4.34
C GLY A 60 -2.62 -6.59 3.09
N CYS A 61 -1.72 -5.72 2.63
CA CYS A 61 -1.92 -4.86 1.47
C CYS A 61 -0.78 -5.07 0.48
N ASN A 62 -1.14 -5.29 -0.79
CA ASN A 62 -0.22 -5.34 -1.91
C ASN A 62 -0.74 -4.42 -3.02
N ILE A 63 0.06 -3.39 -3.34
CA ILE A 63 -0.21 -2.45 -4.42
C ILE A 63 0.93 -2.58 -5.41
N ILE A 64 0.63 -2.54 -6.71
CA ILE A 64 1.64 -2.64 -7.76
C ILE A 64 1.38 -1.52 -8.77
N LEU A 65 2.34 -0.62 -8.91
CA LEU A 65 2.47 0.24 -10.07
C LEU A 65 3.07 -0.62 -11.20
N VAL A 66 2.30 -0.87 -12.25
CA VAL A 66 2.71 -1.74 -13.35
C VAL A 66 3.59 -0.98 -14.34
N GLY A 67 4.86 -1.37 -14.44
CA GLY A 67 5.87 -0.77 -15.33
C GLY A 67 6.14 -1.56 -16.62
N SER A 68 5.23 -2.46 -17.01
CA SER A 68 5.32 -3.22 -18.25
C SER A 68 4.04 -3.02 -19.04
N LYS A 69 4.14 -2.60 -20.32
CA LYS A 69 2.99 -2.67 -21.23
C LYS A 69 2.72 -4.13 -21.61
N GLU A 70 1.43 -4.47 -21.67
CA GLU A 70 0.93 -5.62 -22.46
C GLU A 70 1.39 -5.50 -23.93
#